data_AF-A0A4P9TF41-F1
#
_entry.id   AF-A0A4P9TF41-F1
#
_cell.length_a   1.000
_cell.length_b   1.000
_cell.length_c   1.000
_cell.angle_alpha   90.00
_cell.angle_beta   90.00
_cell.angle_gamma   90.00
#
_symmetry.space_group_name_H-M   'P 1'
#
loop_
_entity.id
_entity.type
_entity.pdbx_description
1 polymer ?
#
loop_
_entity_poly.entity_id
_entity_poly.type
_entity_poly.pdbx_seq_one_letter_code
_entity_poly.pdbx_strand_id
1 'polypeptide(L)'
;MERRRPPQTEEGWYVLHDFRSIDWDAWRNAPERRRSQAIDDGIDYLTACEAVDDAEAGDSATFSVLGHKADLLVLHLRPTLADIDTLERRFEHTALAEFTERADSYLSVTEVSGYMSEDYFDEDSEVEDAGLERYIESRLKPEIPDSDFLSFYPMSKRRGPDHNWYELPFDERADYLANHGEIGKDYAGRVTQIISGSVGLDDFEWGVTLFGDDPMDVKELLYEMRFDPSSSRFAEFGRFLSARRVPPTDLAAFLAGERVPTEGDGAHHHADGDAAGHHGGSGGHHHGDDSVSGHGDESGDIRDELEDEGIYAGQPHGEDVHAVVLYSAADPDDLFEEVDGYRENFDHYDTHVKTAVYEAQDADSETAVVSLWETDRAANTAAGFLAELPDVVRQAGDDEDDSWGTMGMFYTVKPEHRSDFVGTFDDVGGVLADMDGHRKTDLLVNREDENDMFIASRWDSREDAMAFFRSDAFSETVEFGRDVLADRPRHVFLA
;
A
#
# COMPACT_ATOMS: atom_id res chain seq x y z
N MET A 1 19.33 -45.35 0.11
CA MET A 1 18.49 -44.25 -0.38
C MET A 1 19.15 -42.97 0.08
N GLU A 2 19.39 -42.06 -0.86
CA GLU A 2 19.88 -40.73 -0.55
C GLU A 2 18.70 -39.89 -0.07
N ARG A 3 18.84 -39.24 1.09
CA ARG A 3 17.79 -38.36 1.63
C ARG A 3 17.85 -37.04 0.88
N ARG A 4 16.73 -36.56 0.32
CA ARG A 4 16.66 -35.23 -0.29
C ARG A 4 16.70 -34.14 0.76
N ARG A 5 17.39 -33.04 0.47
CA ARG A 5 17.42 -31.82 1.27
C ARG A 5 16.06 -31.11 1.13
N PRO A 6 15.28 -30.89 2.20
CA PRO A 6 14.09 -30.04 2.14
C PRO A 6 14.50 -28.57 1.99
N PRO A 7 13.65 -27.69 1.44
CA PRO A 7 13.87 -26.25 1.55
C PRO A 7 13.76 -25.79 3.01
N GLN A 8 14.50 -24.75 3.35
CA GLN A 8 14.18 -23.94 4.53
C GLN A 8 12.95 -23.08 4.23
N THR A 9 12.18 -22.82 5.27
CA THR A 9 11.01 -21.95 5.24
C THR A 9 11.10 -21.02 6.43
N GLU A 10 10.58 -19.82 6.24
CA GLU A 10 10.21 -18.94 7.33
C GLU A 10 8.72 -18.65 7.23
N GLU A 11 8.07 -18.66 8.38
CA GLU A 11 6.62 -18.54 8.51
C GLU A 11 6.24 -17.22 9.18
N GLY A 12 5.20 -16.57 8.63
CA GLY A 12 4.68 -15.32 9.16
C GLY A 12 3.30 -15.49 9.82
N TRP A 13 2.32 -14.69 9.38
CA TRP A 13 0.96 -14.73 9.90
C TRP A 13 0.17 -15.97 9.46
N TYR A 14 -0.64 -16.49 10.38
CA TYR A 14 -1.66 -17.49 10.08
C TYR A 14 -2.76 -16.87 9.23
N VAL A 15 -3.23 -17.62 8.24
CA VAL A 15 -4.23 -17.19 7.27
C VAL A 15 -5.45 -18.10 7.38
N LEU A 16 -6.63 -17.51 7.54
CA LEU A 16 -7.92 -18.19 7.45
C LEU A 16 -8.74 -17.60 6.31
N HIS A 17 -9.08 -18.43 5.33
CA HIS A 17 -10.15 -18.16 4.36
C HIS A 17 -11.45 -18.78 4.90
N ASP A 18 -12.37 -17.97 5.46
CA ASP A 18 -13.68 -18.44 5.92
C ASP A 18 -14.75 -18.17 4.84
N PHE A 19 -15.24 -19.23 4.21
CA PHE A 19 -16.25 -19.14 3.16
C PHE A 19 -17.65 -19.45 3.71
N ARG A 20 -18.58 -18.52 3.52
CA ARG A 20 -19.98 -18.62 3.96
C ARG A 20 -20.92 -18.55 2.76
N SER A 21 -22.03 -19.27 2.85
CA SER A 21 -23.19 -19.11 1.97
C SER A 21 -24.34 -18.46 2.74
N ILE A 22 -25.15 -17.65 2.06
CA ILE A 22 -26.28 -16.96 2.66
C ILE A 22 -27.52 -17.84 2.52
N ASP A 23 -28.22 -18.10 3.63
CA ASP A 23 -29.58 -18.65 3.59
C ASP A 23 -30.54 -17.54 3.13
N TRP A 24 -30.63 -17.39 1.81
CA TRP A 24 -31.46 -16.39 1.18
C TRP A 24 -32.96 -16.55 1.48
N ASP A 25 -33.42 -17.76 1.80
CA ASP A 25 -34.80 -18.00 2.20
C ASP A 25 -35.04 -17.52 3.64
N ALA A 26 -34.15 -17.82 4.58
CA ALA A 26 -34.20 -17.26 5.92
C ALA A 26 -34.10 -15.73 5.90
N TRP A 27 -33.17 -15.17 5.11
CA TRP A 27 -32.99 -13.73 4.95
C TRP A 27 -34.26 -13.05 4.45
N ARG A 28 -34.82 -13.48 3.31
CA ARG A 28 -36.03 -12.86 2.73
C ARG A 28 -37.26 -12.97 3.63
N ASN A 29 -37.38 -14.06 4.40
CA ASN A 29 -38.53 -14.28 5.28
C ASN A 29 -38.39 -13.59 6.65
N ALA A 30 -37.22 -13.07 6.99
CA ALA A 30 -36.99 -12.40 8.26
C ALA A 30 -37.67 -11.01 8.31
N PRO A 31 -38.22 -10.60 9.46
CA PRO A 31 -38.71 -9.24 9.65
C PRO A 31 -37.60 -8.21 9.41
N GLU A 32 -37.95 -7.04 8.85
CA GLU A 32 -37.01 -5.94 8.58
C GLU A 32 -36.10 -5.62 9.77
N ARG A 33 -36.66 -5.53 10.98
CA ARG A 33 -35.87 -5.31 12.21
C ARG A 33 -34.77 -6.35 12.45
N ARG A 34 -34.99 -7.63 12.11
CA ARG A 34 -33.95 -8.67 12.24
C ARG A 34 -32.88 -8.53 11.16
N ARG A 35 -33.29 -8.17 9.94
CA ARG A 35 -32.36 -7.90 8.83
C ARG A 35 -31.48 -6.69 9.11
N SER A 36 -32.06 -5.57 9.57
CA SER A 36 -31.30 -4.39 9.99
C SER A 36 -30.33 -4.71 11.11
N GLN A 37 -30.78 -5.42 12.15
CA GLN A 37 -29.89 -5.84 13.24
C GLN A 37 -28.72 -6.72 12.75
N ALA A 38 -28.97 -7.65 11.82
CA ALA A 38 -27.92 -8.49 11.26
C ALA A 38 -26.95 -7.73 10.36
N ILE A 39 -27.43 -6.71 9.64
CA ILE A 39 -26.57 -5.79 8.88
C ILE A 39 -25.70 -4.99 9.85
N ASP A 40 -26.31 -4.28 10.80
CA ASP A 40 -25.58 -3.41 11.73
C ASP A 40 -24.51 -4.20 12.52
N ASP A 41 -24.89 -5.34 13.11
CA ASP A 41 -23.98 -6.20 13.88
C ASP A 41 -22.92 -6.87 12.99
N GLY A 42 -23.25 -7.15 11.73
CA GLY A 42 -22.31 -7.63 10.73
C GLY A 42 -21.28 -6.57 10.34
N ILE A 43 -21.73 -5.34 10.10
CA ILE A 43 -20.85 -4.19 9.80
C ILE A 43 -19.91 -3.95 10.98
N ASP A 44 -20.44 -3.91 12.21
CA ASP A 44 -19.65 -3.69 13.41
C ASP A 44 -18.57 -4.77 13.57
N TYR A 45 -18.95 -6.05 13.42
CA TYR A 45 -17.99 -7.17 13.51
C TYR A 45 -16.91 -7.07 12.43
N LEU A 46 -17.30 -6.89 11.16
CA LEU A 46 -16.35 -6.88 10.05
C LEU A 46 -15.42 -5.66 10.13
N THR A 47 -15.95 -4.48 10.45
CA THR A 47 -15.14 -3.27 10.67
C THR A 47 -14.12 -3.47 11.78
N ALA A 48 -14.51 -4.08 12.90
CA ALA A 48 -13.58 -4.38 13.99
C ALA A 48 -12.49 -5.39 13.59
N CYS A 49 -12.79 -6.31 12.66
CA CYS A 49 -11.81 -7.25 12.12
C CYS A 49 -10.81 -6.58 11.17
N GLU A 50 -11.27 -5.65 10.33
CA GLU A 50 -10.41 -4.85 9.43
C GLU A 50 -9.56 -3.85 10.22
N ALA A 51 -10.07 -3.29 11.32
CA ALA A 51 -9.31 -2.47 12.27
C ALA A 51 -8.37 -3.29 13.18
N VAL A 52 -8.44 -4.63 13.12
CA VAL A 52 -7.61 -5.56 13.92
C VAL A 52 -7.75 -5.34 15.43
N ASP A 53 -8.94 -4.98 15.91
CA ASP A 53 -9.22 -4.75 17.35
C ASP A 53 -9.02 -6.00 18.22
N ASP A 54 -8.90 -7.17 17.61
CA ASP A 54 -8.76 -8.47 18.27
C ASP A 54 -7.30 -8.89 18.52
N ALA A 55 -6.31 -8.26 17.90
CA ALA A 55 -4.90 -8.68 17.95
C ALA A 55 -3.93 -7.49 17.92
N GLU A 56 -2.62 -7.76 18.11
CA GLU A 56 -1.57 -6.72 18.07
C GLU A 56 -1.21 -6.26 16.65
N ALA A 57 -1.42 -7.15 15.67
CA ALA A 57 -1.18 -6.91 14.26
C ALA A 57 -1.97 -7.95 13.44
N GLY A 58 -2.03 -7.75 12.14
CA GLY A 58 -2.76 -8.62 11.22
C GLY A 58 -3.49 -7.80 10.17
N ASP A 59 -4.35 -8.47 9.44
CA ASP A 59 -5.24 -7.82 8.48
C ASP A 59 -6.52 -8.66 8.27
N SER A 60 -7.62 -8.04 7.88
CA SER A 60 -8.81 -8.74 7.40
C SER A 60 -9.43 -8.04 6.22
N ALA A 61 -10.10 -8.79 5.37
CA ALA A 61 -10.90 -8.21 4.30
C ALA A 61 -12.11 -9.09 3.95
N THR A 62 -13.18 -8.43 3.53
CA THR A 62 -14.44 -9.07 3.16
C THR A 62 -14.65 -9.08 1.65
N PHE A 63 -15.11 -10.20 1.10
CA PHE A 63 -15.33 -10.38 -0.33
C PHE A 63 -16.65 -11.08 -0.64
N SER A 64 -17.30 -10.69 -1.74
CA SER A 64 -18.43 -11.37 -2.36
C SER A 64 -17.92 -12.46 -3.32
N VAL A 65 -18.24 -13.72 -3.04
CA VAL A 65 -17.78 -14.87 -3.85
C VAL A 65 -18.71 -15.10 -5.03
N LEU A 66 -18.13 -15.27 -6.22
CA LEU A 66 -18.87 -15.48 -7.45
C LEU A 66 -19.18 -16.96 -7.69
N GLY A 67 -20.46 -17.23 -7.99
CA GLY A 67 -20.98 -18.57 -8.28
C GLY A 67 -21.69 -19.19 -7.08
N HIS A 68 -21.74 -20.52 -7.02
CA HIS A 68 -22.49 -21.25 -5.98
C HIS A 68 -21.60 -21.91 -4.92
N LYS A 69 -20.28 -21.66 -4.96
CA LYS A 69 -19.32 -22.31 -4.06
C LYS A 69 -19.39 -21.72 -2.65
N ALA A 70 -19.64 -20.42 -2.58
CA ALA A 70 -19.92 -19.61 -1.40
C ALA A 70 -20.52 -18.28 -1.90
N ASP A 71 -21.02 -17.46 -0.98
CA ASP A 71 -21.52 -16.10 -1.25
C ASP A 71 -20.60 -15.03 -0.62
N LEU A 72 -19.99 -15.33 0.53
CA LEU A 72 -19.14 -14.43 1.30
C LEU A 72 -17.80 -15.13 1.62
N LEU A 73 -16.71 -14.40 1.54
CA LEU A 73 -15.40 -14.76 2.08
C LEU A 73 -15.01 -13.70 3.10
N VAL A 74 -14.62 -14.13 4.30
CA VAL A 74 -13.87 -13.31 5.24
C VAL A 74 -12.45 -13.87 5.31
N LEU A 75 -11.49 -13.07 4.85
CA LEU A 75 -10.07 -13.42 4.90
C LEU A 75 -9.47 -12.78 6.15
N HIS A 76 -8.80 -13.58 6.98
CA HIS A 76 -8.10 -13.11 8.17
C HIS A 76 -6.63 -13.52 8.12
N LEU A 77 -5.74 -12.57 8.43
CA LEU A 77 -4.33 -12.80 8.69
C LEU A 77 -4.01 -12.39 10.14
N ARG A 78 -3.45 -13.29 10.94
CA ARG A 78 -3.12 -13.01 12.36
C ARG A 78 -1.79 -13.63 12.80
N PRO A 79 -1.06 -13.00 13.74
CA PRO A 79 0.17 -13.55 14.31
C PRO A 79 0.00 -14.90 15.02
N THR A 80 -1.19 -15.19 15.58
CA THR A 80 -1.40 -16.42 16.34
C THR A 80 -2.65 -17.20 15.93
N LEU A 81 -2.59 -18.53 16.05
CA LEU A 81 -3.76 -19.40 15.90
C LEU A 81 -4.88 -19.11 16.91
N ALA A 82 -4.55 -18.56 18.08
CA ALA A 82 -5.55 -18.24 19.10
C ALA A 82 -6.44 -17.07 18.65
N ASP A 83 -5.86 -16.12 17.90
CA ASP A 83 -6.59 -14.98 17.34
C ASP A 83 -7.54 -15.47 16.23
N ILE A 84 -7.04 -16.32 15.32
CA ILE A 84 -7.86 -16.98 14.29
C ILE A 84 -9.02 -17.79 14.91
N ASP A 85 -8.74 -18.66 15.90
CA ASP A 85 -9.76 -19.45 16.62
C ASP A 85 -10.79 -18.56 17.33
N THR A 86 -10.38 -17.37 17.76
CA THR A 86 -11.28 -16.41 18.40
C THR A 86 -12.19 -15.72 17.39
N LEU A 87 -11.65 -15.26 16.27
CA LEU A 87 -12.41 -14.62 15.17
C LEU A 87 -13.48 -15.57 14.63
N GLU A 88 -13.12 -16.79 14.24
CA GLU A 88 -14.06 -17.77 13.69
C GLU A 88 -15.28 -17.97 14.61
N ARG A 89 -15.06 -18.06 15.92
CA ARG A 89 -16.14 -18.24 16.90
C ARG A 89 -16.91 -16.95 17.19
N ARG A 90 -16.26 -15.79 17.17
CA ARG A 90 -16.93 -14.50 17.37
C ARG A 90 -17.90 -14.21 16.24
N PHE A 91 -17.58 -14.58 15.00
CA PHE A 91 -18.52 -14.49 13.89
C PHE A 91 -19.85 -15.20 14.20
N GLU A 92 -19.79 -16.42 14.77
CA GLU A 92 -20.98 -17.22 15.14
C GLU A 92 -21.87 -16.58 16.22
N HIS A 93 -21.36 -15.56 16.92
CA HIS A 93 -22.13 -14.80 17.91
C HIS A 93 -22.87 -13.59 17.31
N THR A 94 -22.63 -13.27 16.04
CA THR A 94 -23.30 -12.17 15.35
C THR A 94 -24.72 -12.57 14.91
N ALA A 95 -25.60 -11.57 14.77
CA ALA A 95 -26.90 -11.73 14.15
C ALA A 95 -26.81 -12.04 12.65
N LEU A 96 -25.71 -11.65 11.98
CA LEU A 96 -25.42 -12.02 10.59
C LEU A 96 -25.25 -13.53 10.44
N ALA A 97 -24.53 -14.18 11.37
CA ALA A 97 -24.23 -15.60 11.29
C ALA A 97 -25.49 -16.47 11.28
N GLU A 98 -26.61 -16.03 11.89
CA GLU A 98 -27.89 -16.73 11.82
C GLU A 98 -28.44 -16.90 10.39
N PHE A 99 -27.97 -16.08 9.44
CA PHE A 99 -28.34 -16.12 8.03
C PHE A 99 -27.25 -16.73 7.14
N THR A 100 -26.22 -17.33 7.74
CA THR A 100 -25.11 -17.93 6.99
C THR A 100 -24.98 -19.43 7.28
N GLU A 101 -24.48 -20.18 6.31
CA GLU A 101 -24.00 -21.54 6.48
C GLU A 101 -22.51 -21.59 6.08
N ARG A 102 -21.70 -22.36 6.82
CA ARG A 102 -20.30 -22.61 6.48
C ARG A 102 -20.21 -23.39 5.18
N ALA A 103 -19.62 -22.79 4.15
CA ALA A 103 -19.52 -23.36 2.81
C ALA A 103 -18.19 -24.09 2.59
N ASP A 104 -17.09 -23.50 3.04
CA ASP A 104 -15.73 -24.06 2.98
C ASP A 104 -14.79 -23.31 3.94
N SER A 105 -13.57 -23.80 4.13
CA SER A 105 -12.52 -23.05 4.84
C SER A 105 -11.14 -23.45 4.37
N TYR A 106 -10.14 -22.60 4.59
CA TYR A 106 -8.73 -22.98 4.42
C TYR A 106 -7.84 -22.34 5.50
N LEU A 107 -7.08 -23.16 6.24
CA LEU A 107 -6.14 -22.72 7.26
C LEU A 107 -4.69 -22.90 6.80
N SER A 108 -3.90 -21.84 6.88
CA SER A 108 -2.51 -21.85 6.41
C SER A 108 -1.65 -20.83 7.17
N VAL A 109 -0.38 -20.70 6.82
CA VAL A 109 0.55 -19.69 7.34
C VAL A 109 1.35 -19.11 6.18
N THR A 110 1.52 -17.78 6.11
CA THR A 110 2.36 -17.15 5.07
C THR A 110 3.76 -17.74 5.11
N GLU A 111 4.34 -17.99 3.94
CA GLU A 111 5.60 -18.75 3.82
C GLU A 111 6.54 -18.09 2.81
N VAL A 112 7.78 -17.83 3.24
CA VAL A 112 8.90 -17.51 2.34
C VAL A 112 9.81 -18.74 2.28
N SER A 113 10.00 -19.28 1.06
CA SER A 113 10.85 -20.45 0.85
C SER A 113 12.29 -20.06 0.50
N GLY A 114 13.28 -20.76 1.06
CA GLY A 114 14.70 -20.57 0.77
C GLY A 114 15.17 -21.02 -0.62
N TYR A 115 14.27 -21.18 -1.60
CA TYR A 115 14.67 -21.38 -2.99
C TYR A 115 15.13 -20.09 -3.67
N MET A 116 14.56 -18.95 -3.29
CA MET A 116 14.84 -17.64 -3.92
C MET A 116 15.85 -16.81 -3.12
N SER A 117 16.23 -17.28 -1.93
CA SER A 117 17.04 -16.53 -0.98
C SER A 117 17.86 -17.50 -0.11
N GLU A 118 18.62 -18.44 -0.72
CA GLU A 118 19.52 -19.35 0.03
C GLU A 118 20.49 -18.54 0.91
N ASP A 119 20.95 -17.39 0.43
CA ASP A 119 21.84 -16.49 1.17
C ASP A 119 21.15 -15.95 2.44
N TYR A 120 19.86 -15.60 2.40
CA TYR A 120 19.12 -15.17 3.60
C TYR A 120 19.12 -16.21 4.74
N PHE A 121 19.15 -17.49 4.40
CA PHE A 121 19.16 -18.57 5.36
C PHE A 121 20.57 -19.04 5.76
N ASP A 122 21.62 -18.43 5.21
CA ASP A 122 23.01 -18.72 5.54
C ASP A 122 23.50 -17.80 6.68
N GLU A 123 23.68 -18.39 7.87
CA GLU A 123 24.15 -17.68 9.09
C GLU A 123 25.55 -17.04 8.93
N ASP A 124 26.35 -17.49 7.95
CA ASP A 124 27.68 -16.94 7.65
C ASP A 124 27.64 -15.86 6.55
N SER A 125 26.46 -15.58 5.96
CA SER A 125 26.29 -14.49 5.03
C SER A 125 25.99 -13.19 5.78
N GLU A 126 26.79 -12.15 5.53
CA GLU A 126 26.46 -10.79 5.95
C GLU A 126 25.33 -10.30 5.04
N VAL A 127 24.08 -10.69 5.32
CA VAL A 127 22.92 -10.04 4.69
C VAL A 127 22.78 -8.66 5.34
N GLU A 128 23.65 -7.73 4.92
CA GLU A 128 23.55 -6.30 5.17
C GLU A 128 22.70 -5.62 4.08
N ASP A 129 21.70 -6.34 3.55
CA ASP A 129 20.75 -5.79 2.57
C ASP A 129 19.40 -5.58 3.24
N ALA A 130 19.22 -4.38 3.80
CA ALA A 130 17.96 -3.94 4.41
C ALA A 130 16.77 -4.02 3.42
N GLY A 131 17.02 -3.98 2.11
CA GLY A 131 16.00 -4.16 1.08
C GLY A 131 15.46 -5.59 1.05
N LEU A 132 16.34 -6.60 1.12
CA LEU A 132 15.94 -8.01 1.15
C LEU A 132 15.17 -8.36 2.42
N GLU A 133 15.58 -7.82 3.58
CA GLU A 133 14.88 -8.02 4.85
C GLU A 133 13.45 -7.47 4.80
N ARG A 134 13.28 -6.22 4.32
CA ARG A 134 11.94 -5.62 4.11
C ARG A 134 11.10 -6.41 3.13
N TYR A 135 11.70 -6.89 2.02
CA TYR A 135 10.98 -7.72 1.06
C TYR A 135 10.48 -9.03 1.69
N ILE A 136 11.31 -9.70 2.49
CA ILE A 136 10.92 -10.93 3.20
C ILE A 136 9.83 -10.63 4.23
N GLU A 137 10.00 -9.58 5.02
CA GLU A 137 9.01 -9.17 6.02
C GLU A 137 7.65 -8.87 5.37
N SER A 138 7.62 -8.15 4.24
CA SER A 138 6.38 -7.85 3.50
C SER A 138 5.65 -9.12 3.02
N ARG A 139 6.36 -10.25 2.86
CA ARG A 139 5.79 -11.54 2.44
C ARG A 139 5.37 -12.41 3.61
N LEU A 140 6.06 -12.28 4.75
CA LEU A 140 5.70 -12.95 6.00
C LEU A 140 4.50 -12.26 6.67
N LYS A 141 4.45 -10.93 6.64
CA LYS A 141 3.44 -10.10 7.28
C LYS A 141 2.76 -9.17 6.26
N PRO A 142 2.10 -9.74 5.22
CA PRO A 142 1.52 -8.93 4.17
C PRO A 142 0.25 -8.23 4.62
N GLU A 143 0.04 -7.02 4.10
CA GLU A 143 -1.26 -6.37 4.03
C GLU A 143 -2.06 -6.94 2.84
N ILE A 144 -3.37 -7.04 3.00
CA ILE A 144 -4.31 -7.47 1.98
C ILE A 144 -4.50 -6.30 0.99
N PRO A 145 -4.18 -6.48 -0.30
CA PRO A 145 -4.41 -5.45 -1.31
C PRO A 145 -5.87 -4.99 -1.37
N ASP A 146 -6.09 -3.69 -1.52
CA ASP A 146 -7.41 -3.10 -1.81
C ASP A 146 -7.89 -3.33 -3.26
N SER A 147 -7.33 -4.32 -3.93
CA SER A 147 -7.70 -4.69 -5.28
C SER A 147 -9.14 -5.22 -5.36
N ASP A 148 -9.79 -4.89 -6.47
CA ASP A 148 -11.21 -5.22 -6.70
C ASP A 148 -11.48 -6.72 -6.75
N PHE A 149 -10.53 -7.52 -7.26
CA PHE A 149 -10.69 -8.94 -7.50
C PHE A 149 -9.71 -9.81 -6.71
N LEU A 150 -10.24 -10.92 -6.18
CA LEU A 150 -9.51 -11.98 -5.50
C LEU A 150 -9.75 -13.33 -6.19
N SER A 151 -8.68 -14.08 -6.41
CA SER A 151 -8.73 -15.49 -6.80
C SER A 151 -7.96 -16.35 -5.80
N PHE A 152 -8.66 -17.23 -5.10
CA PHE A 152 -8.07 -18.20 -4.19
C PHE A 152 -8.11 -19.61 -4.76
N TYR A 153 -7.04 -20.38 -4.58
CA TYR A 153 -7.04 -21.82 -4.81
C TYR A 153 -5.97 -22.53 -3.96
N PRO A 154 -6.29 -23.70 -3.39
CA PRO A 154 -5.28 -24.53 -2.76
C PRO A 154 -4.58 -25.41 -3.81
N MET A 155 -3.33 -25.79 -3.55
CA MET A 155 -2.55 -26.65 -4.43
C MET A 155 -1.52 -27.52 -3.70
N SER A 156 -1.08 -28.57 -4.39
CA SER A 156 0.00 -29.45 -3.96
C SER A 156 1.01 -29.67 -5.09
N LYS A 157 2.19 -30.17 -4.74
CA LYS A 157 3.19 -30.69 -5.66
C LYS A 157 3.03 -32.22 -5.77
N ARG A 158 2.88 -32.70 -7.00
CA ARG A 158 2.59 -34.09 -7.36
C ARG A 158 3.64 -35.06 -6.83
N ARG A 159 3.16 -36.21 -6.36
CA ARG A 159 3.96 -37.39 -5.92
C ARG A 159 3.58 -38.64 -6.74
N GLY A 160 3.62 -38.49 -8.06
CA GLY A 160 3.22 -39.52 -9.02
C GLY A 160 4.38 -40.42 -9.46
N PRO A 161 4.08 -41.53 -10.16
CA PRO A 161 5.09 -42.49 -10.60
C PRO A 161 6.07 -41.92 -11.63
N ASP A 162 5.61 -41.01 -12.50
CA ASP A 162 6.43 -40.39 -13.55
C ASP A 162 7.01 -39.03 -13.12
N HIS A 163 6.32 -38.34 -12.20
CA HIS A 163 6.69 -37.02 -11.70
C HIS A 163 6.45 -36.96 -10.18
N ASN A 164 7.54 -36.91 -9.42
CA ASN A 164 7.52 -36.77 -7.97
C ASN A 164 8.42 -35.61 -7.55
N TRP A 165 7.81 -34.49 -7.18
CA TRP A 165 8.51 -33.26 -6.77
C TRP A 165 9.50 -33.51 -5.63
N TYR A 166 9.09 -34.30 -4.64
CA TYR A 166 9.85 -34.54 -3.42
C TYR A 166 11.01 -35.52 -3.59
N GLU A 167 11.13 -36.18 -4.75
CA GLU A 167 12.27 -37.03 -5.10
C GLU A 167 13.34 -36.31 -5.93
N LEU A 168 13.09 -35.08 -6.37
CA LEU A 168 14.08 -34.28 -7.08
C LEU A 168 15.24 -33.85 -6.16
N PRO A 169 16.46 -33.66 -6.68
CA PRO A 169 17.50 -32.89 -6.00
C PRO A 169 17.04 -31.46 -5.67
N PHE A 170 17.70 -30.80 -4.73
CA PHE A 170 17.35 -29.43 -4.35
C PHE A 170 17.54 -28.47 -5.52
N ASP A 171 18.72 -28.48 -6.15
CA ASP A 171 19.09 -27.56 -7.22
C ASP A 171 18.11 -27.67 -8.41
N GLU A 172 17.66 -28.90 -8.71
CA GLU A 172 16.66 -29.10 -9.76
C GLU A 172 15.30 -28.47 -9.41
N ARG A 173 14.89 -28.51 -8.14
CA ARG A 173 13.66 -27.82 -7.70
C ARG A 173 13.85 -26.30 -7.71
N ALA A 174 15.03 -25.81 -7.32
CA ALA A 174 15.37 -24.39 -7.37
C ALA A 174 15.29 -23.87 -8.81
N ASP A 175 15.87 -24.58 -9.78
CA ASP A 175 15.80 -24.22 -11.20
C ASP A 175 14.36 -24.16 -11.71
N TYR A 176 13.50 -25.13 -11.35
CA TYR A 176 12.09 -25.09 -11.73
C TYR A 176 11.36 -23.87 -11.13
N LEU A 177 11.64 -23.52 -9.88
CA LEU A 177 11.00 -22.39 -9.21
C LEU A 177 11.54 -21.04 -9.66
N ALA A 178 12.83 -20.94 -10.01
CA ALA A 178 13.41 -19.74 -10.59
C ALA A 178 12.70 -19.37 -11.90
N ASN A 179 12.57 -20.33 -12.82
CA ASN A 179 11.84 -20.12 -14.09
C ASN A 179 10.37 -19.74 -13.86
N HIS A 180 9.72 -20.33 -12.85
CA HIS A 180 8.36 -19.99 -12.47
C HIS A 180 8.25 -18.57 -11.92
N GLY A 181 9.23 -18.15 -11.11
CA GLY A 181 9.32 -16.80 -10.55
C GLY A 181 9.50 -15.73 -11.62
N GLU A 182 10.29 -16.00 -12.67
CA GLU A 182 10.45 -15.06 -13.80
C GLU A 182 9.10 -14.74 -14.47
N ILE A 183 8.24 -15.75 -14.69
CA ILE A 183 6.88 -15.49 -15.22
C ILE A 183 6.08 -14.61 -14.26
N GLY A 184 6.21 -14.81 -12.95
CA GLY A 184 5.52 -13.99 -11.95
C GLY A 184 5.94 -12.52 -11.99
N LYS A 185 7.23 -12.24 -12.25
CA LYS A 185 7.77 -10.87 -12.34
C LYS A 185 7.13 -10.07 -13.48
N ASP A 186 6.81 -10.71 -14.60
CA ASP A 186 6.13 -10.06 -15.74
C ASP A 186 4.71 -9.55 -15.41
N TYR A 187 4.14 -9.98 -14.29
CA TYR A 187 2.82 -9.55 -13.79
C TYR A 187 2.91 -8.68 -12.54
N ALA A 188 4.11 -8.26 -12.14
CA ALA A 188 4.29 -7.28 -11.09
C ALA A 188 3.49 -6.00 -11.38
N GLY A 189 2.92 -5.40 -10.33
CA GLY A 189 2.03 -4.25 -10.44
C GLY A 189 0.60 -4.56 -10.90
N ARG A 190 0.36 -5.72 -11.55
CA ARG A 190 -0.99 -6.15 -12.01
C ARG A 190 -1.60 -7.24 -11.14
N VAL A 191 -0.76 -8.16 -10.65
CA VAL A 191 -1.18 -9.25 -9.76
C VAL A 191 -0.30 -9.29 -8.51
N THR A 192 -0.91 -9.15 -7.35
CA THR A 192 -0.26 -9.39 -6.06
C THR A 192 -0.61 -10.81 -5.58
N GLN A 193 0.36 -11.51 -5.02
CA GLN A 193 0.16 -12.85 -4.48
C GLN A 193 0.46 -12.94 -3.00
N ILE A 194 -0.37 -13.68 -2.27
CA ILE A 194 -0.07 -14.22 -0.95
C ILE A 194 0.00 -15.74 -1.08
N ILE A 195 1.17 -16.29 -0.74
CA ILE A 195 1.42 -17.72 -0.72
C ILE A 195 1.51 -18.16 0.74
N SER A 196 0.73 -19.17 1.11
CA SER A 196 0.71 -19.68 2.47
C SER A 196 0.90 -21.20 2.49
N GLY A 197 1.84 -21.68 3.29
CA GLY A 197 2.08 -23.09 3.57
C GLY A 197 0.98 -23.67 4.46
N SER A 198 0.62 -24.93 4.22
CA SER A 198 -0.49 -25.60 4.94
C SER A 198 -0.23 -27.08 5.21
N VAL A 199 0.99 -27.57 4.97
CA VAL A 199 1.38 -28.94 5.27
C VAL A 199 1.20 -29.22 6.77
N GLY A 200 0.23 -30.09 7.09
CA GLY A 200 -0.13 -30.43 8.48
C GLY A 200 -1.17 -29.51 9.12
N LEU A 201 -1.65 -28.50 8.41
CA LEU A 201 -2.73 -27.59 8.81
C LEU A 201 -4.02 -27.87 8.03
N ASP A 202 -3.92 -28.15 6.71
CA ASP A 202 -5.08 -28.36 5.82
C ASP A 202 -4.83 -29.51 4.81
N ASP A 203 -5.77 -29.72 3.90
CA ASP A 203 -5.84 -30.84 2.96
C ASP A 203 -4.82 -30.74 1.81
N PHE A 204 -4.41 -29.54 1.44
CA PHE A 204 -3.41 -29.27 0.40
C PHE A 204 -2.11 -28.74 1.03
N GLU A 205 -1.08 -28.55 0.20
CA GLU A 205 0.25 -28.18 0.70
C GLU A 205 0.43 -26.66 0.77
N TRP A 206 -0.20 -25.91 -0.14
CA TRP A 206 -0.23 -24.44 -0.15
C TRP A 206 -1.62 -23.87 -0.46
N GLY A 207 -1.95 -22.74 0.16
CA GLY A 207 -2.98 -21.82 -0.28
C GLY A 207 -2.38 -20.71 -1.15
N VAL A 208 -2.98 -20.44 -2.30
CA VAL A 208 -2.57 -19.35 -3.19
C VAL A 208 -3.71 -18.35 -3.32
N THR A 209 -3.45 -17.12 -2.88
CA THR A 209 -4.39 -16.00 -3.00
C THR A 209 -3.80 -14.96 -3.93
N LEU A 210 -4.49 -14.68 -5.03
CA LEU A 210 -4.09 -13.70 -6.04
C LEU A 210 -5.06 -12.52 -6.01
N PHE A 211 -4.54 -11.31 -6.04
CA PHE A 211 -5.26 -10.06 -6.04
C PHE A 211 -4.93 -9.28 -7.32
N GLY A 212 -5.89 -8.55 -7.86
CA GLY A 212 -5.68 -7.63 -8.98
C GLY A 212 -6.97 -6.87 -9.30
N ASP A 213 -6.87 -5.79 -10.05
CA ASP A 213 -8.05 -4.98 -10.41
C ASP A 213 -8.78 -5.57 -11.63
N ASP A 214 -8.03 -6.14 -12.58
CA ASP A 214 -8.59 -6.91 -13.69
C ASP A 214 -8.46 -8.43 -13.46
N PRO A 215 -9.58 -9.19 -13.37
CA PRO A 215 -9.52 -10.66 -13.32
C PRO A 215 -8.84 -11.30 -14.54
N MET A 216 -8.68 -10.59 -15.66
CA MET A 216 -7.95 -11.08 -16.83
C MET A 216 -6.46 -11.22 -16.56
N ASP A 217 -5.83 -10.32 -15.79
CA ASP A 217 -4.42 -10.44 -15.46
C ASP A 217 -4.15 -11.73 -14.66
N VAL A 218 -4.99 -12.01 -13.67
CA VAL A 218 -4.93 -13.27 -12.91
C VAL A 218 -5.12 -14.48 -13.80
N LYS A 219 -6.07 -14.42 -14.75
CA LYS A 219 -6.32 -15.50 -15.69
C LYS A 219 -5.14 -15.73 -16.63
N GLU A 220 -4.52 -14.67 -17.13
CA GLU A 220 -3.36 -14.72 -18.02
C GLU A 220 -2.15 -15.31 -17.30
N LEU A 221 -1.81 -14.79 -16.12
CA LEU A 221 -0.76 -15.32 -15.25
C LEU A 221 -0.92 -16.83 -15.04
N LEU A 222 -2.08 -17.26 -14.56
CA LEU A 222 -2.34 -18.68 -14.28
C LEU A 222 -2.40 -19.54 -15.54
N TYR A 223 -2.72 -18.96 -16.69
CA TYR A 223 -2.71 -19.70 -17.95
C TYR A 223 -1.29 -19.89 -18.45
N GLU A 224 -0.47 -18.85 -18.43
CA GLU A 224 0.93 -18.87 -18.83
C GLU A 224 1.77 -19.77 -17.93
N MET A 225 1.64 -19.62 -16.60
CA MET A 225 2.33 -20.46 -15.63
C MET A 225 2.05 -21.95 -15.81
N ARG A 226 0.92 -22.36 -16.40
CA ARG A 226 0.63 -23.79 -16.68
C ARG A 226 1.50 -24.38 -17.77
N PHE A 227 2.14 -23.56 -18.61
CA PHE A 227 3.08 -24.03 -19.64
C PHE A 227 4.50 -24.14 -19.12
N ASP A 228 4.79 -23.58 -17.94
CA ASP A 228 6.04 -23.83 -17.25
C ASP A 228 6.14 -25.28 -16.73
N PRO A 229 7.30 -25.96 -16.85
CA PRO A 229 7.50 -27.31 -16.33
C PRO A 229 7.23 -27.47 -14.83
N SER A 230 7.45 -26.45 -14.00
CA SER A 230 7.17 -26.52 -12.56
C SER A 230 5.68 -26.74 -12.26
N SER A 231 4.80 -26.18 -13.11
CA SER A 231 3.35 -26.33 -13.02
C SER A 231 2.86 -27.52 -13.82
N SER A 232 3.20 -27.63 -15.10
CA SER A 232 2.67 -28.67 -16.00
C SER A 232 2.99 -30.08 -15.53
N ARG A 233 4.16 -30.30 -14.91
CA ARG A 233 4.58 -31.62 -14.42
C ARG A 233 4.18 -31.86 -12.97
N PHE A 234 4.23 -30.82 -12.13
CA PHE A 234 4.17 -31.00 -10.68
C PHE A 234 2.99 -30.31 -9.99
N ALA A 235 2.27 -29.37 -10.58
CA ALA A 235 1.14 -28.76 -9.88
C ALA A 235 -0.11 -29.67 -9.88
N GLU A 236 -0.76 -29.74 -8.71
CA GLU A 236 -2.09 -30.30 -8.51
C GLU A 236 -2.96 -29.24 -7.87
N PHE A 237 -3.97 -28.77 -8.61
CA PHE A 237 -4.83 -27.67 -8.18
C PHE A 237 -6.12 -28.19 -7.57
N GLY A 238 -6.54 -27.58 -6.47
CA GLY A 238 -7.87 -27.73 -5.89
C GLY A 238 -8.91 -26.88 -6.61
N ARG A 239 -9.93 -26.46 -5.87
CA ARG A 239 -11.00 -25.60 -6.39
C ARG A 239 -10.53 -24.15 -6.43
N PHE A 240 -10.74 -23.49 -7.57
CA PHE A 240 -10.59 -22.04 -7.68
C PHE A 240 -11.85 -21.36 -7.14
N LEU A 241 -11.72 -20.32 -6.32
CA LEU A 241 -12.75 -19.41 -5.89
C LEU A 241 -12.40 -18.00 -6.36
N SER A 242 -13.40 -17.27 -6.83
CA SER A 242 -13.23 -15.93 -7.41
C SER A 242 -14.18 -15.01 -6.68
N ALA A 243 -13.69 -13.88 -6.17
CA ALA A 243 -14.44 -12.99 -5.31
C ALA A 243 -14.14 -11.52 -5.65
N ARG A 244 -15.05 -10.62 -5.27
CA ARG A 244 -14.85 -9.17 -5.37
C ARG A 244 -14.83 -8.53 -3.98
N ARG A 245 -14.00 -7.51 -3.77
CA ARG A 245 -13.95 -6.77 -2.50
C ARG A 245 -15.33 -6.19 -2.17
N VAL A 246 -15.70 -6.25 -0.89
CA VAL A 246 -16.91 -5.64 -0.34
C VAL A 246 -16.51 -4.98 0.98
N PRO A 247 -16.43 -3.63 1.04
CA PRO A 247 -16.22 -2.93 2.30
C PRO A 247 -17.31 -3.31 3.31
N PRO A 248 -17.01 -3.37 4.63
CA PRO A 248 -18.00 -3.70 5.64
C PRO A 248 -19.27 -2.87 5.52
N THR A 249 -19.13 -1.56 5.28
CA THR A 249 -20.24 -0.60 5.12
C THR A 249 -21.19 -0.93 3.97
N ASP A 250 -20.74 -1.69 2.95
CA ASP A 250 -21.53 -2.08 1.79
C ASP A 250 -22.26 -3.44 1.97
N LEU A 251 -22.18 -4.06 3.15
CA LEU A 251 -22.88 -5.31 3.46
C LEU A 251 -24.40 -5.20 3.21
N ALA A 252 -24.99 -4.03 3.47
CA ALA A 252 -26.40 -3.76 3.21
C ALA A 252 -26.73 -3.86 1.71
N ALA A 253 -25.92 -3.25 0.85
CA ALA A 253 -26.09 -3.29 -0.60
C ALA A 253 -25.90 -4.72 -1.13
N PHE A 254 -24.89 -5.44 -0.64
CA PHE A 254 -24.65 -6.85 -0.97
C PHE A 254 -25.87 -7.72 -0.65
N LEU A 255 -26.41 -7.65 0.57
CA LEU A 255 -27.57 -8.44 1.00
C LEU A 255 -28.90 -8.02 0.36
N ALA A 256 -28.95 -6.81 -0.20
CA ALA A 256 -30.08 -6.33 -1.01
C ALA A 256 -29.99 -6.82 -2.48
N GLY A 257 -28.84 -7.35 -2.91
CA GLY A 257 -28.57 -7.71 -4.31
C GLY A 257 -28.33 -6.48 -5.18
N GLU A 258 -27.90 -5.37 -4.58
CA GLU A 258 -27.54 -4.14 -5.26
C GLU A 258 -26.07 -4.18 -5.71
N ARG A 259 -25.69 -3.24 -6.59
CA ARG A 259 -24.29 -3.11 -6.99
C ARG A 259 -23.53 -2.52 -5.80
N VAL A 260 -22.57 -3.29 -5.27
CA VAL A 260 -21.57 -2.76 -4.33
C VAL A 260 -20.69 -1.78 -5.09
N PRO A 261 -20.58 -0.50 -4.64
CA PRO A 261 -19.70 0.48 -5.25
C PRO A 261 -18.26 -0.04 -5.26
N THR A 262 -17.59 0.12 -6.40
CA THR A 262 -16.12 0.03 -6.46
C THR A 262 -15.58 1.45 -6.58
N GLU A 263 -14.38 1.71 -6.07
CA GLU A 263 -13.71 2.98 -6.31
C GLU A 263 -13.58 3.17 -7.84
N GLY A 264 -14.24 4.21 -8.37
CA GLY A 264 -14.39 4.45 -9.81
C GLY A 264 -15.82 4.50 -10.35
N ASP A 265 -16.82 3.95 -9.65
CA ASP A 265 -18.24 4.03 -10.05
C ASP A 265 -18.93 5.36 -9.61
N GLY A 266 -18.18 6.28 -8.97
CA GLY A 266 -18.68 7.48 -8.28
C GLY A 266 -18.92 8.74 -9.12
N ALA A 267 -18.87 8.67 -10.45
CA ALA A 267 -19.31 9.76 -11.32
C ALA A 267 -20.52 9.31 -12.13
N HIS A 268 -21.65 10.01 -11.98
CA HIS A 268 -22.92 9.87 -12.70
C HIS A 268 -24.05 9.08 -12.01
N HIS A 269 -24.60 9.63 -10.92
CA HIS A 269 -26.06 9.55 -10.71
C HIS A 269 -26.65 10.88 -10.22
N HIS A 270 -27.12 11.64 -11.22
CA HIS A 270 -28.24 12.59 -11.24
C HIS A 270 -28.52 13.51 -10.03
N ALA A 271 -28.18 14.77 -10.27
CA ALA A 271 -28.86 15.93 -9.72
C ALA A 271 -30.28 16.08 -10.29
N ASP A 272 -31.25 16.27 -9.40
CA ASP A 272 -32.53 16.98 -9.54
C ASP A 272 -32.96 17.25 -8.08
N GLY A 273 -33.24 18.43 -7.56
CA GLY A 273 -33.56 19.74 -8.12
C GLY A 273 -34.53 20.42 -7.14
N ASP A 274 -34.13 21.60 -6.63
CA ASP A 274 -34.95 22.66 -6.02
C ASP A 274 -35.59 22.48 -4.62
N ALA A 275 -35.20 23.33 -3.65
CA ALA A 275 -35.83 24.65 -3.44
C ALA A 275 -35.42 25.35 -2.12
N ALA A 276 -34.78 26.51 -2.28
CA ALA A 276 -34.85 27.78 -1.53
C ALA A 276 -35.36 27.86 -0.06
N GLY A 277 -34.61 28.60 0.78
CA GLY A 277 -35.23 29.44 1.83
C GLY A 277 -34.38 29.93 3.02
N HIS A 278 -33.80 31.14 2.89
CA HIS A 278 -33.68 32.24 3.89
C HIS A 278 -33.01 32.11 5.29
N HIS A 279 -31.99 32.98 5.47
CA HIS A 279 -31.63 33.87 6.62
C HIS A 279 -31.58 33.37 8.09
N GLY A 280 -30.36 33.36 8.65
CA GLY A 280 -29.86 34.39 9.58
C GLY A 280 -30.12 34.25 11.09
N GLY A 281 -29.03 34.22 11.89
CA GLY A 281 -28.96 34.89 13.21
C GLY A 281 -28.48 34.07 14.43
N SER A 282 -27.19 34.20 14.73
CA SER A 282 -26.45 34.13 16.01
C SER A 282 -27.08 33.59 17.32
N GLY A 283 -26.33 32.72 18.01
CA GLY A 283 -25.89 32.97 19.40
C GLY A 283 -26.16 31.90 20.47
N GLY A 284 -25.08 31.25 20.97
CA GLY A 284 -24.82 31.08 22.42
C GLY A 284 -24.89 29.67 23.08
N HIS A 285 -23.69 29.09 23.28
CA HIS A 285 -23.19 28.26 24.42
C HIS A 285 -23.97 27.05 24.99
N HIS A 286 -23.34 25.85 25.09
CA HIS A 286 -22.57 25.35 26.26
C HIS A 286 -22.24 23.83 26.15
N HIS A 287 -20.93 23.50 26.17
CA HIS A 287 -20.15 22.38 26.75
C HIS A 287 -20.69 20.94 27.00
N GLY A 288 -19.79 19.98 26.74
CA GLY A 288 -19.62 18.67 27.40
C GLY A 288 -18.90 17.67 26.45
N ASP A 289 -17.58 17.61 26.36
CA ASP A 289 -16.55 16.95 27.21
C ASP A 289 -16.16 15.54 26.73
N ASP A 290 -14.86 15.25 26.88
CA ASP A 290 -14.11 13.99 26.76
C ASP A 290 -13.79 13.40 25.37
N SER A 291 -12.62 13.78 24.84
CA SER A 291 -11.85 12.99 23.86
C SER A 291 -10.55 12.50 24.50
N VAL A 292 -10.44 11.18 24.64
CA VAL A 292 -9.19 10.46 24.91
C VAL A 292 -8.46 10.32 23.59
N SER A 293 -7.28 10.92 23.48
CA SER A 293 -6.39 10.81 22.34
C SER A 293 -5.59 9.50 22.42
N GLY A 294 -5.81 8.62 21.44
CA GLY A 294 -4.91 7.54 21.05
C GLY A 294 -4.31 7.89 19.68
N HIS A 295 -3.00 7.70 19.53
CA HIS A 295 -2.20 8.15 18.39
C HIS A 295 -2.78 7.70 17.04
N GLY A 296 -3.20 8.69 16.24
CA GLY A 296 -3.50 8.56 14.82
C GLY A 296 -2.38 9.18 13.98
N ASP A 297 -2.32 8.74 12.74
CA ASP A 297 -1.51 9.21 11.62
C ASP A 297 -0.97 10.66 11.77
N GLU A 298 0.34 10.79 12.05
CA GLU A 298 0.98 12.09 12.31
C GLU A 298 0.99 13.01 11.08
N SER A 299 0.78 12.46 9.86
CA SER A 299 0.82 13.21 8.60
C SER A 299 -0.50 13.93 8.31
N GLY A 300 -1.64 13.37 8.73
CA GLY A 300 -2.96 13.99 8.62
C GLY A 300 -3.13 15.21 9.53
N ASP A 301 -2.72 15.11 10.79
CA ASP A 301 -2.85 16.14 11.84
C ASP A 301 -2.05 17.44 11.51
N ILE A 302 -1.00 17.31 10.69
CA ILE A 302 -0.14 18.42 10.22
C ILE A 302 -0.78 19.23 9.12
N ARG A 303 -1.45 18.55 8.18
CA ARG A 303 -2.02 19.16 6.97
C ARG A 303 -3.15 20.10 7.36
N ASP A 304 -3.98 19.67 8.31
CA ASP A 304 -5.02 20.48 8.92
C ASP A 304 -4.45 21.73 9.62
N GLU A 305 -3.33 21.58 10.33
CA GLU A 305 -2.64 22.66 11.05
C GLU A 305 -2.02 23.72 10.13
N LEU A 306 -1.57 23.35 8.93
CA LEU A 306 -1.06 24.27 7.91
C LEU A 306 -2.18 24.96 7.12
N GLU A 307 -3.28 24.26 6.85
CA GLU A 307 -4.46 24.83 6.18
C GLU A 307 -5.10 25.94 7.04
N ASP A 308 -5.15 25.75 8.36
CA ASP A 308 -5.63 26.75 9.32
C ASP A 308 -4.81 28.06 9.31
N GLU A 309 -3.52 27.99 8.96
CA GLU A 309 -2.61 29.14 8.86
C GLU A 309 -2.58 29.78 7.46
N GLY A 310 -3.46 29.36 6.54
CA GLY A 310 -3.57 29.94 5.19
C GLY A 310 -2.38 29.62 4.27
N ILE A 311 -1.51 28.72 4.72
CA ILE A 311 -0.46 28.06 3.96
C ILE A 311 -1.19 26.98 3.16
N TYR A 312 -0.96 26.93 1.84
CA TYR A 312 -1.65 25.96 1.00
C TYR A 312 -1.11 24.55 1.31
N ALA A 313 -1.69 23.91 2.32
CA ALA A 313 -1.61 22.48 2.61
C ALA A 313 -2.93 21.79 2.23
N GLY A 314 -3.66 22.39 1.29
CA GLY A 314 -5.01 21.95 0.94
C GLY A 314 -5.02 20.66 0.15
N GLN A 315 -5.96 19.78 0.51
CA GLN A 315 -6.53 18.74 -0.35
C GLN A 315 -6.56 19.21 -1.81
N PRO A 316 -5.87 18.51 -2.73
CA PRO A 316 -6.35 18.44 -4.09
C PRO A 316 -7.67 17.69 -3.97
N HIS A 317 -8.79 18.35 -4.23
CA HIS A 317 -10.01 17.60 -4.53
C HIS A 317 -9.71 16.73 -5.76
N GLY A 318 -9.27 15.49 -5.55
CA GLY A 318 -9.08 14.46 -6.57
C GLY A 318 -7.65 14.02 -6.92
N GLU A 319 -6.59 14.36 -6.17
CA GLU A 319 -5.24 13.82 -6.41
C GLU A 319 -4.48 13.65 -5.08
N ASP A 320 -4.51 12.48 -4.47
CA ASP A 320 -3.56 12.16 -3.38
C ASP A 320 -2.19 11.93 -4.02
N VAL A 321 -1.28 12.92 -4.01
CA VAL A 321 0.05 12.76 -4.64
C VAL A 321 1.09 12.39 -3.58
N HIS A 322 1.71 11.23 -3.74
CA HIS A 322 2.69 10.62 -2.87
C HIS A 322 4.08 10.68 -3.51
N ALA A 323 5.09 11.02 -2.71
CA ALA A 323 6.44 11.28 -3.21
C ALA A 323 7.46 10.30 -2.60
N VAL A 324 8.24 9.66 -3.47
CA VAL A 324 9.48 8.97 -3.11
C VAL A 324 10.64 9.91 -3.41
N VAL A 325 11.51 10.13 -2.44
CA VAL A 325 12.71 10.95 -2.61
C VAL A 325 13.93 10.19 -2.11
N LEU A 326 14.92 10.02 -2.99
CA LEU A 326 16.22 9.48 -2.65
C LEU A 326 17.30 10.49 -2.99
N TYR A 327 18.40 10.44 -2.25
CA TYR A 327 19.57 11.27 -2.50
C TYR A 327 20.77 10.38 -2.78
N SER A 328 21.47 10.69 -3.87
CA SER A 328 22.63 9.93 -4.33
C SER A 328 23.85 10.83 -4.51
N ALA A 329 25.01 10.24 -4.22
CA ALA A 329 26.32 10.84 -4.47
C ALA A 329 26.91 10.48 -5.84
N ALA A 330 26.19 9.69 -6.65
CA ALA A 330 26.60 9.36 -8.01
C ALA A 330 26.58 10.59 -8.93
N ASP A 331 27.27 10.47 -10.06
CA ASP A 331 27.28 11.50 -11.08
C ASP A 331 25.85 11.71 -11.63
N PRO A 332 25.37 12.96 -11.76
CA PRO A 332 24.02 13.24 -12.25
C PRO A 332 23.74 12.70 -13.65
N ASP A 333 24.76 12.59 -14.52
CA ASP A 333 24.60 12.03 -15.86
C ASP A 333 24.32 10.52 -15.78
N ASP A 334 25.07 9.80 -14.95
CA ASP A 334 24.91 8.36 -14.74
C ASP A 334 23.56 8.05 -14.05
N LEU A 335 23.17 8.83 -13.04
CA LEU A 335 21.87 8.72 -12.39
C LEU A 335 20.71 8.96 -13.36
N PHE A 336 20.86 9.93 -14.26
CA PHE A 336 19.84 10.23 -15.24
C PHE A 336 19.60 9.08 -16.22
N GLU A 337 20.67 8.43 -16.71
CA GLU A 337 20.54 7.28 -17.60
C GLU A 337 19.81 6.10 -16.94
N GLU A 338 20.13 5.79 -15.68
CA GLU A 338 19.45 4.74 -14.91
C GLU A 338 17.98 5.11 -14.63
N VAL A 339 17.72 6.36 -14.20
CA VAL A 339 16.36 6.84 -13.94
C VAL A 339 15.49 6.84 -15.20
N ASP A 340 16.05 7.19 -16.37
CA ASP A 340 15.31 7.14 -17.64
C ASP A 340 14.88 5.69 -17.97
N GLY A 341 15.74 4.71 -17.70
CA GLY A 341 15.40 3.28 -17.81
C GLY A 341 14.27 2.83 -16.88
N TYR A 342 14.24 3.32 -15.64
CA TYR A 342 13.11 3.07 -14.73
C TYR A 342 11.84 3.83 -15.13
N ARG A 343 12.00 5.06 -15.60
CA ARG A 343 10.90 5.94 -16.03
C ARG A 343 10.11 5.35 -17.19
N GLU A 344 10.77 4.74 -18.18
CA GLU A 344 10.06 4.02 -19.26
C GLU A 344 9.10 2.95 -18.72
N ASN A 345 9.46 2.29 -17.61
CA ASN A 345 8.58 1.32 -16.95
C ASN A 345 7.50 2.00 -16.10
N PHE A 346 7.81 3.14 -15.47
CA PHE A 346 6.87 3.87 -14.63
C PHE A 346 5.79 4.60 -15.45
N ASP A 347 6.12 5.10 -16.63
CA ASP A 347 5.18 5.76 -17.55
C ASP A 347 4.06 4.82 -18.06
N HIS A 348 4.15 3.51 -17.76
CA HIS A 348 3.10 2.53 -18.04
C HIS A 348 2.00 2.48 -16.96
N TYR A 349 2.18 3.14 -15.82
CA TYR A 349 1.17 3.20 -14.76
C TYR A 349 0.38 4.50 -14.87
N ASP A 350 -0.95 4.41 -14.93
CA ASP A 350 -1.82 5.60 -14.96
C ASP A 350 -1.69 6.46 -13.68
N THR A 351 -1.25 5.86 -12.57
CA THR A 351 -0.98 6.53 -11.30
C THR A 351 0.42 7.15 -11.21
N HIS A 352 1.28 6.95 -12.21
CA HIS A 352 2.59 7.59 -12.24
C HIS A 352 2.44 9.03 -12.70
N VAL A 353 2.84 9.96 -11.83
CA VAL A 353 2.76 11.39 -12.15
C VAL A 353 4.05 11.83 -12.82
N LYS A 354 5.21 11.45 -12.25
CA LYS A 354 6.53 11.84 -12.73
C LYS A 354 7.66 11.13 -11.99
N THR A 355 8.77 10.85 -12.66
CA THR A 355 10.06 10.58 -12.01
C THR A 355 11.15 11.44 -12.64
N ALA A 356 11.92 12.16 -11.84
CA ALA A 356 12.96 13.05 -12.35
C ALA A 356 14.18 13.18 -11.43
N VAL A 357 15.28 13.57 -12.04
CA VAL A 357 16.55 13.88 -11.38
C VAL A 357 16.64 15.39 -11.15
N TYR A 358 16.99 15.76 -9.92
CA TYR A 358 17.12 17.12 -9.44
C TYR A 358 18.56 17.36 -8.97
N GLU A 359 19.18 18.39 -9.54
CA GLU A 359 20.57 18.78 -9.22
C GLU A 359 20.55 19.97 -8.27
N ALA A 360 21.32 19.88 -7.18
CA ALA A 360 21.50 21.01 -6.28
C ALA A 360 22.36 22.10 -6.94
N GLN A 361 22.08 23.37 -6.61
CA GLN A 361 22.93 24.47 -7.09
C GLN A 361 24.30 24.53 -6.38
N ASP A 362 24.38 23.99 -5.16
CA ASP A 362 25.63 23.86 -4.41
C ASP A 362 26.34 22.55 -4.77
N ALA A 363 27.64 22.63 -5.04
CA ALA A 363 28.46 21.49 -5.46
C ALA A 363 28.70 20.48 -4.32
N ASP A 364 28.46 20.88 -3.07
CA ASP A 364 28.59 20.03 -1.89
C ASP A 364 27.25 19.34 -1.50
N SER A 365 26.17 19.55 -2.28
CA SER A 365 24.84 18.97 -2.03
C SER A 365 24.55 17.77 -2.94
N GLU A 366 23.79 16.81 -2.41
CA GLU A 366 23.50 15.57 -3.13
C GLU A 366 22.47 15.76 -4.26
N THR A 367 22.57 14.91 -5.28
CA THR A 367 21.55 14.82 -6.34
C THR A 367 20.33 14.10 -5.79
N ALA A 368 19.13 14.63 -6.02
CA ALA A 368 17.90 13.97 -5.61
C ALA A 368 17.21 13.31 -6.80
N VAL A 369 16.68 12.10 -6.58
CA VAL A 369 15.73 11.45 -7.48
C VAL A 369 14.37 11.50 -6.82
N VAL A 370 13.41 12.10 -7.51
CA VAL A 370 12.05 12.28 -7.00
C VAL A 370 11.09 11.55 -7.92
N SER A 371 10.25 10.70 -7.33
CA SER A 371 9.14 10.05 -8.02
C SER A 371 7.81 10.40 -7.36
N LEU A 372 6.87 10.93 -8.14
CA LEU A 372 5.53 11.35 -7.72
C LEU A 372 4.48 10.37 -8.27
N TRP A 373 3.52 10.02 -7.43
CA TRP A 373 2.51 8.99 -7.69
C TRP A 373 1.15 9.40 -7.14
N GLU A 374 0.06 8.97 -7.76
CA GLU A 374 -1.31 9.23 -7.29
C GLU A 374 -1.74 8.32 -6.13
N THR A 375 -0.92 7.35 -5.70
CA THR A 375 -1.22 6.50 -4.55
C THR A 375 0.04 6.17 -3.72
N ASP A 376 -0.09 6.09 -2.40
CA ASP A 376 0.99 5.71 -1.46
C ASP A 376 1.59 4.36 -1.84
N ARG A 377 0.74 3.43 -2.25
CA ARG A 377 1.14 2.08 -2.64
C ARG A 377 2.03 2.05 -3.87
N ALA A 378 1.70 2.85 -4.90
CA ALA A 378 2.52 2.95 -6.10
C ALA A 378 3.87 3.62 -5.79
N ALA A 379 3.87 4.64 -4.92
CA ALA A 379 5.09 5.24 -4.39
C ALA A 379 5.96 4.22 -3.65
N ASN A 380 5.41 3.46 -2.71
CA ASN A 380 6.15 2.43 -1.96
C ASN A 380 6.74 1.34 -2.87
N THR A 381 6.01 0.95 -3.91
CA THR A 381 6.51 -0.01 -4.90
C THR A 381 7.69 0.58 -5.70
N ALA A 382 7.56 1.82 -6.16
CA ALA A 382 8.62 2.52 -6.88
C ALA A 382 9.87 2.78 -6.03
N ALA A 383 9.69 3.01 -4.73
CA ALA A 383 10.79 3.18 -3.78
C ALA A 383 11.72 1.96 -3.76
N GLY A 384 11.17 0.74 -3.85
CA GLY A 384 11.97 -0.48 -3.94
C GLY A 384 12.90 -0.51 -5.17
N PHE A 385 12.40 -0.12 -6.34
CA PHE A 385 13.20 -0.06 -7.56
C PHE A 385 14.23 1.07 -7.53
N LEU A 386 13.84 2.24 -7.03
CA LEU A 386 14.70 3.40 -6.97
C LEU A 386 15.81 3.27 -5.91
N ALA A 387 15.63 2.40 -4.91
CA ALA A 387 16.68 2.06 -3.95
C ALA A 387 17.87 1.32 -4.59
N GLU A 388 17.69 0.71 -5.77
CA GLU A 388 18.78 0.05 -6.53
C GLU A 388 19.65 1.03 -7.34
N LEU A 389 19.36 2.33 -7.29
CA LEU A 389 20.15 3.35 -7.97
C LEU A 389 21.59 3.44 -7.42
N PRO A 390 22.57 3.83 -8.25
CA PRO A 390 23.97 3.89 -7.82
C PRO A 390 24.19 4.94 -6.72
N ASP A 391 25.06 4.61 -5.77
CA ASP A 391 25.54 5.47 -4.68
C ASP A 391 24.44 6.24 -3.93
N VAL A 392 23.28 5.61 -3.71
CA VAL A 392 22.24 6.15 -2.81
C VAL A 392 22.83 6.27 -1.41
N VAL A 393 22.89 7.50 -0.89
CA VAL A 393 23.50 7.81 0.40
C VAL A 393 22.47 8.08 1.50
N ARG A 394 21.22 8.35 1.12
CA ARG A 394 20.09 8.48 2.04
C ARG A 394 18.77 8.44 1.28
N GLN A 395 17.78 7.78 1.87
CA GLN A 395 16.37 7.99 1.56
C GLN A 395 15.78 8.99 2.56
N ALA A 396 14.74 9.72 2.17
CA ALA A 396 13.96 10.41 3.17
C ALA A 396 13.32 9.36 4.12
N GLY A 397 13.55 9.53 5.44
CA GLY A 397 13.08 8.62 6.49
C GLY A 397 14.13 7.66 7.10
N ASP A 398 15.37 7.63 6.59
CA ASP A 398 16.36 6.59 6.93
C ASP A 398 17.14 6.77 8.27
N ASP A 399 17.17 7.95 8.89
CA ASP A 399 18.04 8.21 10.06
C ASP A 399 17.26 8.19 11.39
N GLU A 400 17.47 7.16 12.22
CA GLU A 400 16.93 7.07 13.59
C GLU A 400 17.46 8.18 14.53
N ASP A 401 18.61 8.79 14.21
CA ASP A 401 19.24 9.88 14.97
C ASP A 401 18.86 11.29 14.45
N ASP A 402 18.22 11.40 13.28
CA ASP A 402 17.69 12.64 12.73
C ASP A 402 16.21 12.77 13.09
N SER A 403 15.99 13.18 14.33
CA SER A 403 14.74 13.69 14.84
C SER A 403 14.10 14.64 13.82
N TRP A 404 13.09 14.14 13.10
CA TRP A 404 12.24 14.77 12.08
C TRP A 404 12.78 14.84 10.64
N GLY A 405 12.07 14.12 9.75
CA GLY A 405 12.38 13.90 8.34
C GLY A 405 12.41 15.15 7.45
N THR A 406 12.93 14.95 6.24
CA THR A 406 13.08 16.03 5.25
C THR A 406 11.73 16.48 4.74
N MET A 407 11.50 17.78 4.74
CA MET A 407 10.33 18.37 4.11
C MET A 407 10.61 18.66 2.64
N GLY A 408 9.78 18.10 1.76
CA GLY A 408 9.86 18.30 0.32
C GLY A 408 8.83 19.31 -0.17
N MET A 409 9.26 20.30 -0.95
CA MET A 409 8.36 21.30 -1.53
C MET A 409 8.63 21.44 -3.03
N PHE A 410 7.62 21.15 -3.86
CA PHE A 410 7.70 21.15 -5.31
C PHE A 410 7.05 22.38 -5.90
N TYR A 411 7.77 23.03 -6.82
CA TYR A 411 7.36 24.27 -7.45
C TYR A 411 7.60 24.21 -8.96
N THR A 412 6.57 24.56 -9.73
CA THR A 412 6.71 24.87 -11.15
C THR A 412 6.61 26.37 -11.32
N VAL A 413 7.71 27.01 -11.71
CA VAL A 413 7.87 28.48 -11.78
C VAL A 413 7.58 28.97 -13.21
N LYS A 414 6.98 30.15 -13.37
CA LYS A 414 6.86 30.76 -14.70
C LYS A 414 8.26 31.15 -15.21
N PRO A 415 8.63 30.82 -16.47
CA PRO A 415 9.98 31.07 -16.98
C PRO A 415 10.50 32.51 -16.82
N GLU A 416 9.63 33.50 -16.96
CA GLU A 416 9.95 34.92 -16.78
C GLU A 416 10.28 35.33 -15.34
N HIS A 417 9.91 34.51 -14.34
CA HIS A 417 10.09 34.78 -12.91
C HIS A 417 11.09 33.84 -12.24
N ARG A 418 11.77 32.96 -12.99
CA ARG A 418 12.74 32.01 -12.46
C ARG A 418 13.84 32.70 -11.63
N SER A 419 14.44 33.77 -12.16
CA SER A 419 15.49 34.52 -11.45
C SER A 419 14.97 35.18 -10.19
N ASP A 420 13.71 35.63 -10.21
CA ASP A 420 13.07 36.26 -9.05
C ASP A 420 12.84 35.19 -7.95
N PHE A 421 12.37 34.00 -8.32
CA PHE A 421 12.16 32.88 -7.41
C PHE A 421 13.46 32.41 -6.74
N VAL A 422 14.55 32.23 -7.51
CA VAL A 422 15.86 31.85 -6.96
C VAL A 422 16.39 32.93 -6.02
N GLY A 423 16.24 34.21 -6.37
CA GLY A 423 16.66 35.31 -5.50
C GLY A 423 15.87 35.36 -4.19
N THR A 424 14.56 35.13 -4.24
CA THR A 424 13.72 35.01 -3.03
C THR A 424 14.10 33.80 -2.18
N PHE A 425 14.44 32.67 -2.81
CA PHE A 425 14.93 31.50 -2.08
C PHE A 425 16.22 31.82 -1.31
N ASP A 426 17.18 32.51 -1.94
CA ASP A 426 18.43 32.91 -1.27
C ASP A 426 18.16 33.82 -0.07
N ASP A 427 17.24 34.78 -0.20
CA ASP A 427 16.83 35.68 0.88
C ASP A 427 16.20 34.91 2.06
N VAL A 428 15.33 33.93 1.78
CA VAL A 428 14.69 33.06 2.79
C VAL A 428 15.70 32.10 3.42
N GLY A 429 16.63 31.56 2.64
CA GLY A 429 17.73 30.73 3.13
C GLY A 429 18.58 31.45 4.18
N GLY A 430 18.78 32.76 4.01
CA GLY A 430 19.44 33.61 5.00
C GLY A 430 18.66 33.74 6.32
N VAL A 431 17.33 33.73 6.27
CA VAL A 431 16.48 33.73 7.47
C VAL A 431 16.50 32.37 8.16
N LEU A 432 16.40 31.29 7.39
CA LEU A 432 16.40 29.91 7.88
C LEU A 432 17.69 29.56 8.62
N ALA A 433 18.84 30.03 8.14
CA ALA A 433 20.15 29.77 8.76
C ALA A 433 20.27 30.26 10.22
N ASP A 434 19.45 31.23 10.63
CA ASP A 434 19.44 31.79 11.98
C ASP A 434 18.29 31.19 12.86
N MET A 435 17.51 30.25 12.34
CA MET A 435 16.40 29.62 13.06
C MET A 435 16.85 28.46 13.92
N ASP A 436 16.41 28.46 15.19
CA ASP A 436 16.59 27.31 16.08
C ASP A 436 15.89 26.08 15.49
N GLY A 437 16.61 24.96 15.45
CA GLY A 437 16.12 23.69 14.91
C GLY A 437 16.22 23.54 13.38
N HIS A 438 16.64 24.57 12.62
CA HIS A 438 16.94 24.42 11.19
C HIS A 438 18.32 23.79 10.99
N ARG A 439 18.41 22.75 10.16
CA ARG A 439 19.69 22.08 9.85
C ARG A 439 20.26 22.50 8.49
N LYS A 440 19.44 22.37 7.44
CA LYS A 440 19.84 22.62 6.06
C LYS A 440 18.62 22.81 5.18
N THR A 441 18.71 23.67 4.18
CA THR A 441 17.74 23.72 3.08
C THR A 441 18.49 23.82 1.75
N ASP A 442 18.15 22.95 0.81
CA ASP A 442 18.72 22.92 -0.53
C ASP A 442 17.63 23.23 -1.56
N LEU A 443 17.95 24.08 -2.54
CA LEU A 443 17.16 24.25 -3.76
C LEU A 443 17.77 23.36 -4.84
N LEU A 444 16.97 22.41 -5.31
CA LEU A 444 17.34 21.51 -6.39
C LEU A 444 16.50 21.82 -7.64
N VAL A 445 17.14 21.74 -8.80
CA VAL A 445 16.55 22.09 -10.09
C VAL A 445 16.45 20.83 -10.93
N ASN A 446 15.29 20.60 -11.53
CA ASN A 446 15.10 19.47 -12.42
C ASN A 446 16.00 19.61 -13.66
N ARG A 447 16.69 18.53 -13.98
CA ARG A 447 17.63 18.46 -15.11
C ARG A 447 16.97 18.65 -16.48
N GLU A 448 15.71 18.24 -16.62
CA GLU A 448 14.94 18.29 -17.87
C GLU A 448 14.12 19.58 -18.01
N ASP A 449 13.74 20.22 -16.89
CA ASP A 449 13.03 21.50 -16.87
C ASP A 449 13.55 22.42 -15.76
N GLU A 450 14.31 23.45 -16.15
CA GLU A 450 14.90 24.40 -15.20
C GLU A 450 13.89 25.24 -14.39
N ASN A 451 12.61 25.18 -14.75
CA ASN A 451 11.51 25.85 -14.06
C ASN A 451 10.80 24.95 -13.03
N ASP A 452 11.12 23.66 -13.04
CA ASP A 452 10.63 22.68 -12.08
C ASP A 452 11.68 22.51 -10.97
N MET A 453 11.29 22.89 -9.76
CA MET A 453 12.19 23.03 -8.63
C MET A 453 11.68 22.26 -7.42
N PHE A 454 12.63 21.69 -6.69
CA PHE A 454 12.40 20.94 -5.48
C PHE A 454 13.21 21.57 -4.34
N ILE A 455 12.54 21.99 -3.28
CA ILE A 455 13.18 22.46 -2.06
C ILE A 455 13.14 21.32 -1.04
N ALA A 456 14.31 20.90 -0.59
CA ALA A 456 14.49 19.93 0.49
C ALA A 456 14.94 20.66 1.75
N SER A 457 14.17 20.58 2.85
CA SER A 457 14.47 21.28 4.10
C SER A 457 14.50 20.33 5.29
N ARG A 458 15.56 20.41 6.12
CA ARG A 458 15.84 19.53 7.27
C ARG A 458 15.74 20.30 8.58
N TRP A 459 15.11 19.67 9.57
CA TRP A 459 14.78 20.26 10.87
C TRP A 459 15.10 19.28 12.01
N ASP A 460 15.30 19.79 13.22
CA ASP A 460 15.50 19.02 14.46
C ASP A 460 14.20 18.46 15.04
N SER A 461 13.06 19.05 14.69
CA SER A 461 11.75 18.57 15.11
C SER A 461 10.63 19.12 14.23
N ARG A 462 9.45 18.48 14.29
CA ARG A 462 8.20 19.00 13.71
C ARG A 462 7.88 20.40 14.20
N GLU A 463 8.06 20.63 15.50
CA GLU A 463 7.72 21.90 16.14
C GLU A 463 8.57 23.04 15.58
N ASP A 464 9.85 22.78 15.31
CA ASP A 464 10.78 23.74 14.71
C ASP A 464 10.39 24.08 13.25
N ALA A 465 10.04 23.06 12.45
CA ALA A 465 9.55 23.27 11.09
C ALA A 465 8.24 24.07 11.06
N MET A 466 7.31 23.77 11.97
CA MET A 466 6.02 24.48 12.10
C MET A 466 6.21 25.92 12.58
N ALA A 467 7.21 26.20 13.41
CA ALA A 467 7.52 27.55 13.85
C ALA A 467 7.94 28.45 12.67
N PHE A 468 8.66 27.91 11.68
CA PHE A 468 8.97 28.62 10.44
C PHE A 468 7.74 28.93 9.62
N PHE A 469 6.84 27.96 9.45
CA PHE A 469 5.61 28.15 8.70
C PHE A 469 4.71 29.23 9.31
N ARG A 470 4.64 29.30 10.64
CA ARG A 470 3.90 30.34 11.38
C ARG A 470 4.61 31.69 11.41
N SER A 471 5.79 31.82 10.82
CA SER A 471 6.55 33.06 10.86
C SER A 471 6.01 34.09 9.86
N ASP A 472 6.10 35.37 10.25
CA ASP A 472 5.78 36.49 9.34
C ASP A 472 6.66 36.45 8.07
N ALA A 473 7.90 35.96 8.18
CA ALA A 473 8.84 35.82 7.07
C ALA A 473 8.38 34.80 6.01
N PHE A 474 7.81 33.67 6.44
CA PHE A 474 7.24 32.69 5.52
C PHE A 474 5.95 33.21 4.88
N SER A 475 5.08 33.86 5.65
CA SER A 475 3.84 34.45 5.16
C SER A 475 4.08 35.50 4.05
N GLU A 476 5.08 36.36 4.21
CA GLU A 476 5.48 37.33 3.18
C GLU A 476 6.00 36.65 1.89
N THR A 477 6.63 35.48 2.02
CA THR A 477 7.16 34.69 0.88
C THR A 477 6.03 33.99 0.11
N VAL A 478 5.00 33.48 0.80
CA VAL A 478 3.83 32.83 0.17
C VAL A 478 3.00 33.82 -0.64
N GLU A 479 2.85 35.06 -0.18
CA GLU A 479 2.15 36.10 -0.94
C GLU A 479 2.85 36.43 -2.25
N PHE A 480 4.20 36.41 -2.27
CA PHE A 480 5.00 36.59 -3.47
C PHE A 480 4.90 35.40 -4.45
N GLY A 481 4.86 34.17 -3.94
CA GLY A 481 4.81 32.94 -4.76
C GLY A 481 3.56 32.84 -5.65
N ARG A 482 2.41 33.42 -5.24
CA ARG A 482 1.14 33.30 -5.99
C ARG A 482 1.16 33.89 -7.40
N ASP A 483 2.00 34.89 -7.65
CA ASP A 483 2.11 35.52 -8.97
C ASP A 483 3.21 34.89 -9.84
N VAL A 484 4.16 34.19 -9.22
CA VAL A 484 5.38 33.66 -9.84
C VAL A 484 5.25 32.20 -10.28
N LEU A 485 4.42 31.41 -9.60
CA LEU A 485 4.24 29.99 -9.90
C LEU A 485 3.31 29.75 -11.10
N ALA A 486 3.66 28.77 -11.93
CA ALA A 486 2.87 28.28 -13.06
C ALA A 486 1.78 27.31 -12.60
N ASP A 487 2.10 26.47 -11.61
CA ASP A 487 1.19 25.50 -11.00
C ASP A 487 1.07 25.72 -9.49
N ARG A 488 0.09 25.07 -8.86
CA ARG A 488 -0.03 25.08 -7.39
C ARG A 488 1.14 24.30 -6.78
N PRO A 489 1.83 24.85 -5.76
CA PRO A 489 2.93 24.15 -5.13
C PRO A 489 2.43 22.89 -4.41
N ARG A 490 3.26 21.85 -4.40
CA ARG A 490 2.96 20.58 -3.71
C ARG A 490 3.94 20.44 -2.55
N HIS A 491 3.43 20.36 -1.33
CA HIS A 491 4.24 20.19 -0.12
C HIS A 491 4.02 18.78 0.42
N VAL A 492 5.11 18.04 0.59
CA VAL A 492 5.08 16.64 1.04
C VAL A 492 6.03 16.50 2.23
N PHE A 493 5.52 15.90 3.30
CA PHE A 493 6.35 15.44 4.40
C PHE A 493 6.91 14.07 4.01
N LEU A 494 8.22 13.98 3.91
CA LEU A 494 8.89 12.73 3.56
C LEU A 494 9.18 12.03 4.89
N ALA A 495 8.34 11.03 5.20
CA ALA A 495 8.46 10.22 6.41
C ALA A 495 9.64 9.27 6.30
#